data_AF-A0A7C8YGM9-F1
#
_entry.id   AF-A0A7C8YGM9-F1
#
_cell.length_a   1.000
_cell.length_b   1.000
_cell.length_c   1.000
_cell.angle_alpha   90.00
_cell.angle_beta   90.00
_cell.angle_gamma   90.00
#
_symmetry.space_group_name_H-M   'P 1'
#
loop_
_entity.id
_entity.type
_entity.pdbx_description
1 polymer ?
#
loop_
_entity_poly.entity_id
_entity_poly.type
_entity_poly.pdbx_seq_one_letter_code
_entity_poly.pdbx_strand_id
1 'polypeptide(L)'
;EWPESADVTKCFVAGDSAGGNVAHNVVVRACRAEFSDLKVIGLINIQPFFGGKERAKSEIEFEGAPIVSLDRTEWMWRAFLPDGLDLDHWAANVCGPNAV
;
A
#
# COMPACT_ATOMS: atom_id res chain seq x y z
N GLU A 1 -20.01 -7.45 19.63
CA GLU A 1 -19.11 -8.54 20.04
C GLU A 1 -18.60 -9.24 18.78
N TRP A 2 -17.45 -9.93 18.87
CA TRP A 2 -16.90 -10.67 17.73
C TRP A 2 -17.62 -12.03 17.57
N PRO A 3 -17.68 -12.61 16.36
CA PRO A 3 -18.14 -13.99 16.18
C PRO A 3 -17.29 -14.97 16.99
N GLU A 4 -17.89 -16.04 17.52
CA GLU A 4 -17.18 -17.06 18.32
C GLU A 4 -15.99 -17.70 17.60
N SER A 5 -16.04 -17.77 16.26
CA SER A 5 -14.95 -18.28 15.41
C SER A 5 -13.82 -17.27 15.12
N ALA A 6 -13.93 -16.02 15.59
CA ALA A 6 -12.99 -14.96 15.29
C ALA A 6 -11.93 -14.78 16.40
N ASP A 7 -10.74 -15.35 16.17
CA ASP A 7 -9.59 -15.11 17.04
C ASP A 7 -8.91 -13.76 16.73
N VAL A 8 -9.34 -12.72 17.45
CA VAL A 8 -8.81 -11.36 17.30
C VAL A 8 -7.35 -11.20 17.74
N THR A 9 -6.75 -12.20 18.39
CA THR A 9 -5.30 -12.22 18.68
C THR A 9 -4.46 -12.68 17.49
N LYS A 10 -5.11 -13.07 16.38
CA LYS A 10 -4.50 -13.59 15.15
C LYS A 10 -5.04 -12.90 13.88
N CYS A 11 -5.18 -11.57 13.90
CA CYS A 11 -5.66 -10.82 12.75
C CYS A 11 -4.59 -10.71 11.64
N PHE A 12 -5.03 -10.91 10.39
CA PHE A 12 -4.27 -10.55 9.19
C PHE A 12 -4.97 -9.40 8.49
N VAL A 13 -4.19 -8.46 7.94
CA VAL A 13 -4.68 -7.44 7.01
C VAL A 13 -4.26 -7.85 5.61
N ALA A 14 -5.15 -7.76 4.63
CA ALA A 14 -4.90 -8.20 3.27
C ALA A 14 -5.38 -7.18 2.24
N GLY A 15 -4.73 -7.12 1.09
CA GLY A 15 -5.18 -6.30 -0.03
C GLY A 15 -4.40 -6.55 -1.31
N ASP A 16 -5.08 -6.42 -2.44
CA ASP A 16 -4.49 -6.41 -3.78
C ASP A 16 -4.33 -4.98 -4.31
N SER A 17 -3.37 -4.74 -5.21
CA SER A 17 -3.25 -3.45 -5.91
C SER A 17 -3.26 -2.26 -4.93
N ALA A 18 -4.09 -1.23 -5.15
CA ALA A 18 -4.27 -0.10 -4.23
C ALA A 18 -4.78 -0.52 -2.83
N GLY A 19 -5.53 -1.62 -2.73
CA GLY A 19 -5.90 -2.23 -1.45
C GLY A 19 -4.68 -2.75 -0.67
N GLY A 20 -3.65 -3.27 -1.35
CA GLY A 20 -2.37 -3.66 -0.73
C GLY A 20 -1.56 -2.47 -0.20
N ASN A 21 -1.69 -1.30 -0.84
CA ASN A 21 -1.11 -0.06 -0.33
C ASN A 21 -1.83 0.41 0.94
N VAL A 22 -3.17 0.41 0.93
CA VAL A 22 -3.99 0.75 2.10
C VAL A 22 -3.72 -0.22 3.24
N ALA A 23 -3.66 -1.53 2.96
CA ALA A 23 -3.35 -2.58 3.92
C ALA A 23 -1.98 -2.35 4.59
N HIS A 24 -0.94 -2.05 3.81
CA HIS A 24 0.38 -1.70 4.34
C HIS A 24 0.31 -0.49 5.29
N ASN A 25 -0.30 0.62 4.85
CA ASN A 25 -0.41 1.85 5.66
C ASN A 25 -1.26 1.66 6.93
N VAL A 26 -2.29 0.81 6.88
CA VAL A 26 -3.07 0.40 8.06
C VAL A 26 -2.21 -0.39 9.02
N VAL A 27 -1.39 -1.35 8.55
CA VAL A 27 -0.50 -2.14 9.41
C VAL A 27 0.60 -1.28 10.05
N VAL A 28 1.23 -0.37 9.30
CA VAL A 28 2.22 0.57 9.86
C VAL A 28 1.64 1.42 10.99
N ARG A 29 0.39 1.89 10.83
CA ARG A 29 -0.34 2.61 11.89
C ARG A 29 -0.73 1.69 13.06
N ALA A 30 -1.18 0.47 12.77
CA ALA A 30 -1.53 -0.52 13.79
C ALA A 30 -0.34 -0.91 14.67
N CYS A 31 0.86 -1.03 14.11
CA CYS A 31 2.10 -1.26 14.86
C CYS A 31 2.51 -0.11 15.81
N ARG A 32 1.86 1.06 15.70
CA ARG A 32 2.06 2.24 16.54
C ARG A 32 0.88 2.54 17.47
N ALA A 33 -0.19 1.76 17.35
CA ALA A 33 -1.39 1.88 18.18
C ALA A 33 -1.38 0.82 19.28
N GLU A 34 -1.88 1.20 20.46
CA GLU A 34 -2.13 0.25 21.54
C GLU A 34 -3.56 -0.27 21.42
N PHE A 35 -3.71 -1.54 21.06
CA PHE A 35 -4.98 -2.27 21.08
C PHE A 35 -5.06 -3.12 22.35
N SER A 36 -6.22 -3.13 23.01
CA SER A 36 -6.46 -3.95 24.20
C SER A 36 -6.50 -5.45 23.90
N ASP A 37 -7.30 -5.84 22.91
CA ASP A 37 -7.67 -7.24 22.64
C ASP A 37 -7.28 -7.73 21.24
N LEU A 38 -7.08 -6.80 20.31
CA LEU A 38 -6.79 -7.11 18.90
C LEU A 38 -5.28 -7.12 18.65
N LYS A 39 -4.80 -8.13 17.91
CA LYS A 39 -3.41 -8.20 17.47
C LYS A 39 -3.32 -8.51 15.97
N VAL A 40 -2.78 -7.56 15.22
CA VAL A 40 -2.35 -7.79 13.84
C VAL A 40 -1.04 -8.59 13.88
N ILE A 41 -1.04 -9.78 13.27
CA ILE A 41 0.12 -10.68 13.22
C ILE A 41 0.71 -10.84 11.82
N GLY A 42 0.06 -10.30 10.78
CA GLY A 42 0.56 -10.40 9.41
C GLY A 42 -0.14 -9.47 8.41
N LEU A 43 0.57 -9.21 7.31
CA LEU A 43 0.13 -8.45 6.15
C LEU A 43 0.20 -9.37 4.92
N ILE A 44 -0.87 -9.44 4.14
CA ILE A 44 -0.96 -10.22 2.89
C ILE A 44 -1.12 -9.24 1.72
N ASN A 45 0.00 -8.90 1.08
CA ASN A 45 0.02 -7.97 -0.06
C ASN A 45 0.08 -8.73 -1.39
N ILE A 46 -0.90 -8.49 -2.26
CA ILE A 46 -1.02 -9.15 -3.57
C ILE A 46 -0.80 -8.09 -4.66
N GLN A 47 0.38 -8.08 -5.29
CA GLN A 47 0.77 -7.04 -6.27
C GLN A 47 0.45 -5.60 -5.77
N PRO A 48 0.96 -5.21 -4.59
CA PRO A 48 0.59 -3.94 -3.96
C PRO A 48 0.99 -2.74 -4.83
N PHE A 49 0.09 -1.77 -4.96
CA PHE A 49 0.31 -0.59 -5.78
C PHE A 49 1.14 0.45 -5.01
N PHE A 50 2.45 0.33 -5.13
CA PHE A 50 3.42 1.34 -4.70
C PHE A 50 3.95 2.11 -5.93
N GLY A 51 4.59 3.24 -5.66
CA GLY A 51 5.21 4.08 -6.67
C GLY A 51 6.54 4.66 -6.16
N GLY A 52 7.12 5.52 -6.97
CA GLY A 52 8.31 6.30 -6.67
C GLY A 52 8.51 7.33 -7.76
N LYS A 53 9.28 8.38 -7.47
CA LYS A 53 9.56 9.43 -8.45
C LYS A 53 10.41 8.93 -9.62
N GLU A 54 11.42 8.13 -9.30
CA GLU A 54 12.31 7.50 -10.26
C GLU A 54 11.71 6.21 -10.82
N ARG A 55 11.90 5.98 -12.12
CA ARG A 55 11.36 4.81 -12.81
C ARG A 55 12.13 3.54 -12.42
N ALA A 56 11.40 2.53 -11.94
CA ALA A 56 11.97 1.21 -11.72
C ALA A 56 12.24 0.51 -13.06
N LYS A 57 13.29 -0.33 -13.11
CA LYS A 57 13.65 -1.11 -14.31
C LYS A 57 12.46 -1.89 -14.88
N SER A 58 11.61 -2.45 -14.02
CA SER A 58 10.42 -3.19 -14.41
C SER A 58 9.35 -2.33 -15.10
N GLU A 59 9.23 -1.06 -14.76
CA GLU A 59 8.26 -0.17 -15.43
C GLU A 59 8.66 0.12 -16.88
N ILE A 60 9.97 0.14 -17.16
CA ILE A 60 10.54 0.31 -18.50
C ILE A 60 10.49 -1.02 -19.27
N GLU A 61 10.86 -2.13 -18.62
CA GLU A 61 10.90 -3.46 -19.23
C GLU A 61 9.51 -4.00 -19.61
N PHE A 62 8.46 -3.60 -18.88
CA PHE A 62 7.07 -3.96 -19.14
C PHE A 62 6.24 -2.81 -19.76
N GLU A 63 6.89 -1.87 -20.46
CA GLU A 63 6.17 -0.88 -21.26
C GLU A 63 5.27 -1.59 -22.30
N GLY A 64 4.02 -1.15 -22.42
CA GLY A 64 3.01 -1.78 -23.29
C GLY A 64 2.39 -3.07 -22.74
N ALA A 65 2.69 -3.47 -21.49
CA ALA A 65 2.01 -4.60 -20.85
C ALA A 65 0.47 -4.39 -20.80
N PRO A 66 -0.33 -5.48 -20.92
CA PRO A 66 -1.77 -5.37 -20.82
C PRO A 66 -2.20 -4.92 -19.41
N ILE A 67 -3.35 -4.25 -19.34
CA ILE A 67 -3.99 -3.75 -18.12
C ILE A 67 -3.27 -2.54 -17.47
N VAL A 68 -1.97 -2.60 -17.18
CA VAL A 68 -1.24 -1.54 -16.44
C VAL A 68 -0.23 -0.84 -17.34
N SER A 69 -0.34 0.49 -17.47
CA SER A 69 0.59 1.35 -18.21
C SER A 69 1.08 2.52 -17.35
N LEU A 70 2.24 3.07 -17.71
CA LEU A 70 2.85 4.24 -17.05
C LEU A 70 1.90 5.44 -16.96
N ASP A 71 1.29 5.85 -18.08
CA ASP A 71 0.34 6.97 -18.10
C ASP A 71 -0.83 6.77 -17.12
N ARG A 72 -1.32 5.52 -17.00
CA ARG A 72 -2.43 5.18 -16.09
C ARG A 72 -1.99 5.18 -14.64
N THR A 73 -0.79 4.67 -14.33
CA THR A 73 -0.29 4.69 -12.94
C THR A 73 0.05 6.11 -12.51
N GLU A 74 0.67 6.92 -13.37
CA GLU A 74 0.87 8.35 -13.10
C GLU A 74 -0.44 9.09 -12.87
N TRP A 75 -1.46 8.87 -13.71
CA TRP A 75 -2.77 9.51 -13.54
C TRP A 75 -3.45 9.08 -12.23
N MET A 76 -3.40 7.77 -11.90
CA MET A 76 -3.95 7.24 -10.64
C MET A 76 -3.28 7.88 -9.42
N TRP A 77 -1.96 8.04 -9.44
CA TRP A 77 -1.25 8.72 -8.36
C TRP A 77 -1.56 10.23 -8.29
N ARG A 78 -1.61 10.93 -9.43
CA ARG A 78 -2.01 12.35 -9.49
C ARG A 78 -3.45 12.58 -8.99
N ALA A 79 -4.34 11.61 -9.14
CA ALA A 79 -5.72 11.68 -8.64
C ALA A 79 -5.85 11.31 -7.14
N PHE A 80 -4.88 10.59 -6.57
CA PHE A 80 -4.89 10.15 -5.18
C PHE A 80 -4.11 11.09 -4.23
N LEU A 81 -2.99 11.64 -4.71
CA LEU A 81 -2.14 12.54 -3.93
C LEU A 81 -2.71 13.98 -3.91
N PRO A 82 -2.53 14.73 -2.81
CA PRO A 82 -2.79 16.17 -2.79
C PRO A 82 -2.03 16.93 -3.89
N ASP A 83 -2.64 18.01 -4.39
CA ASP A 83 -2.07 18.87 -5.42
C ASP A 83 -0.65 19.34 -5.08
N GLY A 84 0.25 19.24 -6.05
CA GLY A 84 1.65 19.68 -5.93
C GLY A 84 2.60 18.70 -5.24
N LEU A 85 2.12 17.54 -4.76
CA LEU A 85 2.98 16.49 -4.23
C LEU A 85 3.44 15.52 -5.35
N ASP A 86 4.65 14.99 -5.21
CA ASP A 86 5.22 14.00 -6.15
C ASP A 86 5.17 12.57 -5.59
N LEU A 87 5.65 11.62 -6.39
CA LEU A 87 5.58 10.19 -6.08
C LEU A 87 6.52 9.76 -4.94
N ASP A 88 7.41 10.62 -4.43
CA ASP A 88 8.19 10.31 -3.22
C ASP A 88 7.42 10.64 -1.93
N HIS A 89 6.15 11.05 -2.03
CA HIS A 89 5.24 11.10 -0.89
C HIS A 89 5.07 9.72 -0.25
N TRP A 90 5.04 9.66 1.09
CA TRP A 90 5.03 8.42 1.89
C TRP A 90 3.91 7.42 1.53
N ALA A 91 2.76 7.92 1.06
CA ALA A 91 1.64 7.09 0.68
C ALA A 91 1.87 6.34 -0.66
N ALA A 92 2.80 6.79 -1.50
CA ALA A 92 3.18 6.16 -2.76
C ALA A 92 4.49 5.38 -2.62
N ASN A 93 5.56 6.04 -2.16
CA ASN A 93 6.90 5.46 -2.03
C ASN A 93 7.20 5.04 -0.58
N VAL A 94 6.67 3.88 -0.19
CA VAL A 94 6.74 3.33 1.18
C VAL A 94 8.15 2.89 1.62
N CYS A 95 9.15 2.96 0.74
CA CYS A 95 10.56 2.72 1.05
C CYS A 95 11.45 3.91 0.64
N GLY A 96 10.83 5.04 0.29
CA GLY A 96 11.48 6.24 -0.24
C GLY A 96 12.02 7.19 0.82
N PRO A 97 12.54 8.37 0.40
CA PRO A 97 13.18 9.34 1.30
C PRO A 97 12.22 9.94 2.35
N ASN A 98 10.90 9.90 2.09
CA ASN A 98 9.88 10.39 3.01
C ASN A 98 9.07 9.26 3.68
N ALA A 99 9.50 7.99 3.60
CA ALA A 99 8.77 6.85 4.17
C ALA A 99 8.54 7.01 5.69
N VAL A 100 7.40 6.49 6.17
CA VAL A 100 6.92 6.69 7.56
C VAL A 100 6.83 5.43 8.37
#